data_AF-A0AAV3UBQ3-F1
#
_entry.id   AF-A0AAV3UBQ3-F1
#
_cell.length_a   1.000
_cell.length_b   1.000
_cell.length_c   1.000
_cell.angle_alpha   90.00
_cell.angle_beta   90.00
_cell.angle_gamma   90.00
#
_symmetry.space_group_name_H-M   'P 1'
#
loop_
_entity.id
_entity.type
_entity.pdbx_description
1 polymer ?
#
loop_
_entity_poly.entity_id
_entity_poly.type
_entity_poly.pdbx_seq_one_letter_code
_entity_poly.pdbx_strand_id
1 'polypeptide(L)'
;MVSKGFFRGSRELVERSDGRHRFFQHRGERCLSALVTAGRGVAGLQSSPPERKIEYFDVLSQINDHYFEARSFENNVKGRFYRYNDETERRFRSSVTEELSRSVELLHRLLIAHDALLESGGDTGQRESVDRLGSTNQSSSVNQCEPVNQRDSATRCDSTGTTRRKQVATVSRYTGSAVRGGWYPVIQSYDRSLNPGERIAEGNRRRRQRLFGQQDIPGVKQLLDTPLFEQITDDDIVRLRELDRFVPTEGRIVTRLNNRQPWLLAD
;
A
#
# COMPACT_ATOMS: atom_id res chain seq x y z
N MET A 1 -14.58 -3.77 -13.39
CA MET A 1 -14.31 -4.91 -12.49
C MET A 1 -15.05 -4.63 -11.20
N VAL A 2 -15.87 -5.55 -10.71
CA VAL A 2 -16.80 -5.30 -9.60
C VAL A 2 -16.02 -5.34 -8.28
N SER A 3 -16.00 -4.23 -7.54
CA SER A 3 -15.44 -4.13 -6.18
C SER A 3 -15.93 -5.32 -5.35
N LYS A 4 -15.04 -6.29 -5.11
CA LYS A 4 -15.39 -7.57 -4.48
C LYS A 4 -16.04 -7.28 -3.12
N GLY A 5 -17.29 -7.70 -2.95
CA GLY A 5 -18.14 -7.34 -1.80
C GLY A 5 -17.60 -7.79 -0.44
N PHE A 6 -16.51 -8.56 -0.38
CA PHE A 6 -15.92 -9.06 0.86
C PHE A 6 -15.35 -7.94 1.75
N PHE A 7 -14.83 -6.84 1.18
CA PHE A 7 -14.36 -5.70 1.97
C PHE A 7 -15.51 -4.99 2.70
N ARG A 8 -16.76 -5.20 2.25
CA ARG A 8 -17.98 -4.57 2.76
C ARG A 8 -18.72 -5.42 3.81
N GLY A 9 -18.20 -6.59 4.20
CA GLY A 9 -18.66 -7.33 5.39
C GLY A 9 -19.54 -8.56 5.13
N SER A 10 -19.06 -9.53 4.36
CA SER A 10 -19.75 -10.82 4.24
C SER A 10 -19.62 -11.67 5.51
N ARG A 11 -20.73 -12.29 5.94
CA ARG A 11 -20.89 -13.08 7.18
C ARG A 11 -20.26 -14.49 7.15
N GLU A 12 -19.75 -14.93 6.01
CA GLU A 12 -19.19 -16.27 5.83
C GLU A 12 -17.73 -16.16 5.37
N LEU A 13 -16.82 -16.04 6.33
CA LEU A 13 -15.37 -16.05 6.09
C LEU A 13 -14.76 -17.24 6.83
N VAL A 14 -14.18 -18.17 6.08
CA VAL A 14 -13.39 -19.27 6.67
C VAL A 14 -11.93 -18.85 6.68
N GLU A 15 -11.33 -18.72 7.86
CA GLU A 15 -9.90 -18.42 7.99
C GLU A 15 -9.05 -19.65 7.62
N ARG A 16 -8.03 -19.42 6.79
CA ARG A 16 -7.02 -20.40 6.39
C ARG A 16 -5.64 -19.75 6.40
N SER A 17 -4.59 -20.56 6.29
CA SER A 17 -3.20 -20.12 6.23
C SER A 17 -2.44 -20.92 5.19
N ASP A 18 -1.52 -20.28 4.47
CA ASP A 18 -0.57 -20.95 3.57
C ASP A 18 0.78 -21.25 4.26
N GLY A 19 0.83 -21.09 5.59
CA GLY A 19 2.03 -21.19 6.41
C GLY A 19 2.84 -19.89 6.50
N ARG A 20 2.56 -18.89 5.66
CA ARG A 20 3.21 -17.56 5.70
C ARG A 20 2.22 -16.45 6.01
N HIS A 21 1.04 -16.49 5.41
CA HIS A 21 -0.01 -15.48 5.60
C HIS A 21 -1.36 -16.13 5.89
N ARG A 22 -2.14 -15.43 6.71
CA ARG A 22 -3.54 -15.73 6.95
C ARG A 22 -4.40 -15.13 5.84
N PHE A 23 -5.34 -15.91 5.35
CA PHE A 23 -6.31 -15.48 4.35
C PHE A 23 -7.68 -16.05 4.66
N PHE A 24 -8.72 -15.39 4.18
CA PHE A 24 -10.09 -15.86 4.26
C PHE A 24 -10.51 -16.49 2.94
N GLN A 25 -11.39 -17.48 3.00
CA GLN A 25 -12.08 -18.01 1.84
C GLN A 25 -13.55 -17.55 1.86
N HIS A 26 -14.00 -16.92 0.76
CA HIS A 26 -15.37 -16.44 0.59
C HIS A 26 -15.86 -16.80 -0.81
N ARG A 27 -16.92 -17.61 -0.93
CA ARG A 27 -17.49 -18.03 -2.23
C ARG A 27 -16.46 -18.56 -3.23
N GLY A 28 -15.46 -19.31 -2.73
CA GLY A 28 -14.37 -19.84 -3.54
C GLY A 28 -13.18 -18.89 -3.73
N GLU A 29 -13.33 -17.60 -3.46
CA GLU A 29 -12.27 -16.60 -3.56
C GLU A 29 -11.40 -16.58 -2.29
N ARG A 30 -10.09 -16.35 -2.45
CA ARG A 30 -9.15 -16.21 -1.33
C ARG A 30 -8.79 -14.74 -1.15
N CYS A 31 -8.81 -14.27 0.09
CA CYS A 31 -8.60 -12.87 0.44
C CYS A 31 -7.60 -12.74 1.59
N LEU A 32 -6.48 -12.05 1.40
CA LEU A 32 -5.51 -11.82 2.47
C LEU A 32 -6.12 -11.06 3.64
N SER A 33 -5.88 -11.55 4.85
CA SER A 33 -6.47 -10.99 6.07
C SER A 33 -6.10 -9.51 6.25
N ALA A 34 -4.84 -9.15 5.99
CA ALA A 34 -4.37 -7.76 6.07
C ALA A 34 -5.11 -6.81 5.12
N LEU A 35 -5.43 -7.27 3.90
CA LEU A 35 -6.17 -6.49 2.92
C LEU A 35 -7.64 -6.36 3.33
N VAL A 36 -8.26 -7.45 3.81
CA VAL A 36 -9.63 -7.42 4.34
C VAL A 36 -9.74 -6.42 5.50
N THR A 37 -8.80 -6.46 6.45
CA THR A 37 -8.74 -5.52 7.57
C THR A 37 -8.62 -4.08 7.09
N ALA A 38 -7.73 -3.81 6.12
CA ALA A 38 -7.56 -2.47 5.56
C ALA A 38 -8.83 -1.97 4.86
N GLY A 39 -9.45 -2.81 4.03
CA GLY A 39 -10.67 -2.47 3.32
C GLY A 39 -11.85 -2.19 4.26
N ARG A 40 -12.04 -3.01 5.30
CA ARG A 40 -13.07 -2.77 6.33
C ARG A 40 -12.82 -1.48 7.11
N GLY A 41 -11.55 -1.20 7.42
CA GLY A 41 -11.14 0.04 8.08
C GLY A 41 -11.52 1.28 7.27
N VAL A 42 -11.22 1.27 5.97
CA VAL A 42 -11.57 2.37 5.05
C VAL A 42 -13.07 2.45 4.77
N ALA A 43 -13.77 1.32 4.70
CA ALA A 43 -15.22 1.29 4.52
C ALA A 43 -15.96 2.02 5.66
N GLY A 44 -15.46 1.90 6.90
CA GLY A 44 -16.02 2.55 8.08
C GLY A 44 -15.80 4.07 8.16
N LEU A 45 -15.00 4.67 7.27
CA LEU A 45 -14.77 6.12 7.28
C LEU A 45 -15.99 6.88 6.78
N GLN A 46 -16.58 7.74 7.58
CA GLN A 46 -17.80 8.47 7.17
C GLN A 46 -17.51 9.65 6.22
N SER A 47 -16.30 10.22 6.27
CA SER A 47 -15.94 11.47 5.59
C SER A 47 -15.46 11.31 4.15
N SER A 48 -15.20 10.10 3.67
CA SER A 48 -14.66 9.88 2.33
C SER A 48 -15.74 9.53 1.30
N PRO A 49 -15.75 10.17 0.10
CA PRO A 49 -16.66 9.86 -0.99
C PRO A 49 -16.61 8.37 -1.38
N PRO A 50 -17.75 7.79 -1.79
CA PRO A 50 -17.81 6.37 -2.16
C PRO A 50 -16.89 6.04 -3.34
N GLU A 51 -16.68 6.96 -4.28
CA GLU A 51 -15.83 6.77 -5.46
C GLU A 51 -14.36 6.54 -5.06
N ARG A 52 -13.84 7.34 -4.11
CA ARG A 52 -12.47 7.19 -3.60
C ARG A 52 -12.26 5.88 -2.85
N LYS A 53 -13.28 5.45 -2.11
CA LYS A 53 -13.26 4.14 -1.45
C LYS A 53 -13.28 3.00 -2.48
N ILE A 54 -14.06 3.12 -3.55
CA ILE A 54 -14.12 2.12 -4.63
C ILE A 54 -12.74 1.96 -5.27
N GLU A 55 -12.09 3.06 -5.64
CA GLU A 55 -10.74 3.04 -6.23
C GLU A 55 -9.74 2.34 -5.29
N TYR A 56 -9.76 2.68 -4.00
CA TYR A 56 -8.92 2.03 -3.00
C TYR A 56 -9.20 0.52 -2.90
N PHE A 57 -10.48 0.10 -2.88
CA PHE A 57 -10.85 -1.32 -2.81
C PHE A 57 -10.47 -2.09 -4.08
N ASP A 58 -10.55 -1.45 -5.24
CA ASP A 58 -10.16 -2.07 -6.51
C ASP A 58 -8.65 -2.34 -6.54
N VAL A 59 -7.83 -1.42 -6.00
CA VAL A 59 -6.39 -1.65 -5.87
C VAL A 59 -6.09 -2.76 -4.85
N LEU A 60 -6.76 -2.77 -3.69
CA LEU A 60 -6.61 -3.88 -2.72
C LEU A 60 -6.98 -5.24 -3.33
N SER A 61 -8.02 -5.29 -4.16
CA SER A 61 -8.40 -6.50 -4.88
C SER A 61 -7.31 -6.96 -5.85
N GLN A 62 -6.70 -6.05 -6.60
CA GLN A 62 -5.63 -6.38 -7.54
C GLN A 62 -4.37 -6.87 -6.82
N ILE A 63 -3.99 -6.23 -5.70
CA ILE A 63 -2.88 -6.70 -4.85
C ILE A 63 -3.16 -8.11 -4.32
N ASN A 64 -4.40 -8.39 -3.92
CA ASN A 64 -4.79 -9.72 -3.46
C ASN A 64 -4.59 -10.79 -4.55
N ASP A 65 -5.06 -10.52 -5.76
CA ASP A 65 -4.97 -11.46 -6.87
C ASP A 65 -3.51 -11.67 -7.25
N HIS A 66 -2.73 -10.58 -7.32
CA HIS A 66 -1.30 -10.62 -7.60
C HIS A 66 -0.51 -11.42 -6.55
N TYR A 67 -0.89 -11.34 -5.26
CA TYR A 67 -0.29 -12.19 -4.23
C TYR A 67 -0.47 -13.68 -4.54
N PHE A 68 -1.68 -14.13 -4.85
CA PHE A 68 -1.91 -15.54 -5.11
C PHE A 68 -1.27 -16.01 -6.43
N GLU A 69 -1.18 -15.13 -7.43
CA GLU A 69 -0.41 -15.34 -8.66
C GLU A 69 1.08 -15.53 -8.34
N ALA A 70 1.69 -14.59 -7.60
CA ALA A 70 3.09 -14.65 -7.19
C ALA A 70 3.41 -15.90 -6.33
N ARG A 71 2.50 -16.32 -5.46
CA ARG A 71 2.66 -17.56 -4.68
C ARG A 71 2.57 -18.81 -5.54
N SER A 72 1.66 -18.82 -6.51
CA SER A 72 1.56 -19.91 -7.50
C SER A 72 2.84 -19.99 -8.32
N PHE A 73 3.33 -18.83 -8.80
CA PHE A 73 4.59 -18.70 -9.52
C PHE A 73 5.77 -19.23 -8.68
N GLU A 74 5.97 -18.73 -7.46
CA GLU A 74 7.03 -19.18 -6.56
C GLU A 74 7.01 -20.72 -6.37
N ASN A 75 5.82 -21.31 -6.20
CA ASN A 75 5.68 -22.76 -6.06
C ASN A 75 5.95 -23.53 -7.35
N ASN A 76 5.55 -22.99 -8.51
CA ASN A 76 5.77 -23.61 -9.81
C ASN A 76 7.25 -23.60 -10.18
N VAL A 77 7.96 -22.53 -9.85
CA VAL A 77 9.38 -22.39 -10.19
C VAL A 77 10.27 -23.16 -9.20
N LYS A 78 9.79 -23.33 -7.96
CA LYS A 78 10.47 -24.13 -6.93
C LYS A 78 10.73 -25.56 -7.38
N GLY A 79 12.01 -25.92 -7.45
CA GLY A 79 12.46 -27.27 -7.78
C GLY A 79 12.29 -27.71 -9.25
N ARG A 80 11.72 -26.87 -10.13
CA ARG A 80 11.44 -27.21 -11.53
C ARG A 80 12.38 -26.59 -12.56
N PHE A 81 13.22 -25.64 -12.19
CA PHE A 81 14.12 -25.04 -13.17
C PHE A 81 15.37 -25.91 -13.42
N TYR A 82 15.16 -26.87 -14.30
CA TYR A 82 16.16 -27.81 -14.80
C TYR A 82 17.41 -27.09 -15.34
N ARG A 83 18.59 -27.62 -14.97
CA ARG A 83 19.87 -27.63 -15.71
C ARG A 83 19.81 -26.83 -17.04
N TYR A 84 20.22 -25.57 -17.02
CA TYR A 84 19.80 -24.56 -18.00
C TYR A 84 20.51 -24.56 -19.36
N ASN A 85 19.70 -24.23 -20.38
CA ASN A 85 20.00 -23.50 -21.62
C ASN A 85 19.69 -22.00 -21.38
N ASP A 86 20.55 -21.11 -21.88
CA ASP A 86 20.50 -19.64 -21.68
C ASP A 86 19.17 -18.98 -22.08
N GLU A 87 18.49 -19.51 -23.11
CA GLU A 87 17.23 -18.94 -23.60
C GLU A 87 16.09 -19.04 -22.58
N THR A 88 15.98 -20.18 -21.90
CA THR A 88 14.97 -20.41 -20.86
C THR A 88 15.20 -19.50 -19.65
N GLU A 89 16.46 -19.25 -19.31
CA GLU A 89 16.82 -18.34 -18.22
C GLU A 89 16.43 -16.89 -18.57
N ARG A 90 16.69 -16.44 -19.81
CA ARG A 90 16.26 -15.11 -20.26
C ARG A 90 14.76 -14.92 -20.21
N ARG A 91 13.97 -15.86 -20.76
CA ARG A 91 12.49 -15.78 -20.74
C ARG A 91 11.93 -15.73 -19.31
N PHE A 92 12.50 -16.53 -18.41
CA PHE A 92 12.11 -16.51 -16.99
C PHE A 92 12.35 -15.13 -16.37
N ARG A 93 13.52 -14.52 -16.62
CA ARG A 93 13.85 -13.18 -16.09
C ARG A 93 12.92 -12.10 -16.62
N SER A 94 12.63 -12.11 -17.92
CA SER A 94 11.68 -11.16 -18.52
C SER A 94 10.32 -11.23 -17.84
N SER A 95 9.77 -12.44 -17.66
CA SER A 95 8.49 -12.62 -16.96
C SER A 95 8.53 -12.12 -15.52
N VAL A 96 9.60 -12.39 -14.76
CA VAL A 96 9.70 -11.86 -13.38
C VAL A 96 9.80 -10.33 -13.36
N THR A 97 10.48 -9.74 -14.33
CA THR A 97 10.63 -8.28 -14.44
C THR A 97 9.28 -7.61 -14.70
N GLU A 98 8.48 -8.16 -15.61
CA GLU A 98 7.12 -7.68 -15.90
C GLU A 98 6.24 -7.75 -14.65
N GLU A 99 6.26 -8.87 -13.93
CA GLU A 99 5.44 -9.04 -12.73
C GLU A 99 5.88 -8.16 -11.55
N LEU A 100 7.18 -7.89 -11.42
CA LEU A 100 7.69 -6.94 -10.44
C LEU A 100 7.29 -5.50 -10.80
N SER A 101 7.37 -5.12 -12.08
CA SER A 101 6.96 -3.79 -12.54
C SER A 101 5.46 -3.58 -12.30
N ARG A 102 4.63 -4.58 -12.63
CA ARG A 102 3.21 -4.61 -12.28
C ARG A 102 2.99 -4.46 -10.77
N SER A 103 3.85 -5.07 -9.94
CA SER A 103 3.77 -4.92 -8.49
C SER A 103 4.09 -3.50 -8.04
N VAL A 104 5.06 -2.82 -8.67
CA VAL A 104 5.40 -1.41 -8.39
C VAL A 104 4.25 -0.50 -8.82
N GLU A 105 3.67 -0.69 -9.99
CA GLU A 105 2.48 0.05 -10.44
C GLU A 105 1.32 -0.06 -9.44
N LEU A 106 1.06 -1.27 -8.90
CA LEU A 106 0.04 -1.47 -7.89
C LEU A 106 0.34 -0.74 -6.57
N LEU A 107 1.61 -0.60 -6.20
CA LEU A 107 1.99 0.25 -5.05
C LEU A 107 1.68 1.71 -5.34
N HIS A 108 2.09 2.24 -6.49
CA HIS A 108 1.83 3.63 -6.88
C HIS A 108 0.33 3.94 -6.83
N ARG A 109 -0.49 3.07 -7.43
CA ARG A 109 -1.94 3.22 -7.42
C ARG A 109 -2.53 3.16 -6.01
N LEU A 110 -1.99 2.33 -5.12
CA LEU A 110 -2.45 2.26 -3.73
C LEU A 110 -2.11 3.55 -2.97
N LEU A 111 -0.91 4.09 -3.18
CA LEU A 111 -0.47 5.34 -2.55
C LEU A 111 -1.29 6.54 -3.06
N ILE A 112 -1.57 6.60 -4.36
CA ILE A 112 -2.46 7.63 -4.94
C ILE A 112 -3.87 7.53 -4.35
N ALA A 113 -4.44 6.32 -4.27
CA ALA A 113 -5.76 6.12 -3.67
C ALA A 113 -5.79 6.47 -2.18
N HIS A 114 -4.69 6.23 -1.45
CA HIS A 114 -4.51 6.67 -0.07
C HIS A 114 -4.55 8.19 0.04
N ASP A 115 -3.79 8.90 -0.80
CA ASP A 115 -3.71 10.36 -0.76
C ASP A 115 -5.08 10.98 -1.08
N ALA A 116 -5.79 10.44 -2.07
CA ALA A 116 -7.15 10.86 -2.42
C ALA A 116 -8.17 10.65 -1.28
N LEU A 117 -8.00 9.62 -0.44
CA LEU A 117 -8.81 9.42 0.76
C LEU A 117 -8.52 10.49 1.82
N LEU A 118 -7.28 10.98 1.91
CA LEU A 118 -6.88 12.02 2.87
C LEU A 118 -7.34 13.42 2.45
N GLU A 119 -7.29 13.73 1.16
CA GLU A 119 -7.73 15.02 0.61
C GLU A 119 -9.23 15.26 0.83
N SER A 120 -10.04 14.20 0.76
CA SER A 120 -11.51 14.29 0.95
C SER A 120 -11.95 14.80 2.33
N GLY A 121 -11.08 14.72 3.35
CA GLY A 121 -11.36 15.23 4.70
C GLY A 121 -11.01 16.71 4.90
N GLY A 122 -10.55 17.42 3.86
CA GLY A 122 -10.03 18.78 3.95
C GLY A 122 -11.01 19.91 3.63
N ASP A 123 -12.12 19.66 2.92
CA ASP A 123 -12.81 20.72 2.16
C ASP A 123 -14.26 21.04 2.60
N THR A 124 -14.69 20.60 3.79
CA THR A 124 -16.10 20.76 4.23
C THR A 124 -16.40 22.02 5.06
N GLY A 125 -15.61 23.10 4.98
CA GLY A 125 -15.95 24.28 5.78
C GLY A 125 -15.17 25.55 5.54
N GLN A 126 -15.29 26.15 4.35
CA GLN A 126 -15.10 27.60 4.15
C GLN A 126 -15.59 28.05 2.76
N ARG A 127 -16.89 27.96 2.50
CA ARG A 127 -17.51 28.64 1.33
C ARG A 127 -19.01 28.90 1.57
N GLU A 128 -19.32 29.61 2.64
CA GLU A 128 -20.61 30.31 2.77
C GLU A 128 -20.38 31.81 2.74
N SER A 129 -20.52 32.36 1.53
CA SER A 129 -21.22 33.61 1.22
C SER A 129 -20.94 34.85 2.09
N VAL A 130 -19.88 35.58 1.74
CA VAL A 130 -19.91 37.05 1.82
C VAL A 130 -20.31 37.53 0.42
N ASP A 131 -21.61 37.73 0.21
CA ASP A 131 -22.15 38.75 -0.71
C ASP A 131 -23.68 38.67 -0.75
N ARG A 132 -24.34 39.59 -0.03
CA ARG A 132 -25.55 40.28 -0.50
C ARG A 132 -25.81 41.53 0.35
N LEU A 133 -25.56 42.67 -0.29
CA LEU A 133 -25.94 44.04 0.07
C LEU A 133 -27.46 44.19 0.31
N GLY A 134 -27.86 45.09 1.22
CA GLY A 134 -29.25 45.58 1.26
C GLY A 134 -29.72 46.28 2.55
N SER A 135 -29.18 47.47 2.82
CA SER A 135 -29.79 48.65 3.48
C SER A 135 -31.13 48.53 4.25
N THR A 136 -31.15 48.93 5.53
CA THR A 136 -32.21 49.81 6.09
C THR A 136 -31.70 50.63 7.28
N ASN A 137 -31.87 51.96 7.21
CA ASN A 137 -31.59 52.97 8.24
C ASN A 137 -32.73 53.12 9.27
N GLN A 138 -32.39 53.79 10.39
CA GLN A 138 -33.19 54.51 11.42
C GLN A 138 -33.13 53.87 12.81
N SER A 139 -33.05 54.55 13.96
CA SER A 139 -32.68 55.93 14.36
C SER A 139 -32.59 55.92 15.91
N SER A 140 -31.60 56.62 16.47
CA SER A 140 -31.60 57.38 17.74
C SER A 140 -31.92 56.73 19.11
N SER A 141 -30.95 56.85 20.05
CA SER A 141 -31.08 57.50 21.39
C SER A 141 -30.49 56.73 22.60
N VAL A 142 -29.29 57.21 23.02
CA VAL A 142 -28.75 57.46 24.38
C VAL A 142 -29.25 56.64 25.59
N ASN A 143 -28.35 55.87 26.25
CA ASN A 143 -27.90 56.07 27.65
C ASN A 143 -26.84 55.04 28.12
N GLN A 144 -26.04 55.48 29.10
CA GLN A 144 -24.77 54.98 29.65
C GLN A 144 -24.85 53.76 30.62
N CYS A 145 -23.65 53.24 30.95
CA CYS A 145 -23.24 52.39 32.11
C CYS A 145 -23.66 50.90 32.05
N GLU A 146 -22.86 49.85 32.29
CA GLU A 146 -21.61 49.60 33.03
C GLU A 146 -20.98 48.25 32.53
N PRO A 147 -19.76 47.83 32.98
CA PRO A 147 -18.98 46.76 32.38
C PRO A 147 -19.21 45.39 33.04
N VAL A 148 -19.44 44.32 32.26
CA VAL A 148 -19.45 42.94 32.80
C VAL A 148 -18.91 41.93 31.79
N ASN A 149 -17.87 41.23 32.23
CA ASN A 149 -17.37 39.91 31.83
C ASN A 149 -16.83 39.67 30.41
N GLN A 150 -15.50 39.80 30.34
CA GLN A 150 -14.63 38.82 29.67
C GLN A 150 -14.98 37.38 30.06
N ARG A 151 -14.74 36.48 29.09
CA ARG A 151 -14.78 35.01 29.09
C ARG A 151 -16.08 34.46 28.52
N ASP A 152 -16.04 34.19 27.21
CA ASP A 152 -16.48 32.91 26.62
C ASP A 152 -16.25 32.96 25.11
N SER A 153 -14.99 32.88 24.69
CA SER A 153 -14.61 32.76 23.28
C SER A 153 -13.40 31.85 23.10
N ALA A 154 -13.47 30.65 23.68
CA ALA A 154 -12.40 29.65 23.57
C ALA A 154 -12.90 28.19 23.56
N THR A 155 -13.99 27.87 22.85
CA THR A 155 -14.43 26.46 22.74
C THR A 155 -14.99 26.07 21.36
N ARG A 156 -14.55 26.69 20.27
CA ARG A 156 -15.07 26.35 18.92
C ARG A 156 -14.05 25.96 17.84
N CYS A 157 -12.78 25.70 18.17
CA CYS A 157 -11.75 25.54 17.15
C CYS A 157 -10.92 24.22 17.14
N ASP A 158 -11.33 23.12 17.80
CA ASP A 158 -10.46 21.93 17.90
C ASP A 158 -11.08 20.56 17.51
N SER A 159 -12.38 20.52 17.20
CA SER A 159 -13.07 19.27 16.81
C SER A 159 -12.72 18.80 15.39
N THR A 160 -12.55 19.74 14.46
CA THR A 160 -12.23 19.46 13.04
C THR A 160 -10.79 18.97 12.88
N GLY A 161 -9.83 19.62 13.54
CA GLY A 161 -8.41 19.22 13.55
C GLY A 161 -8.21 17.84 14.17
N THR A 162 -8.89 17.55 15.28
CA THR A 162 -8.83 16.24 15.93
C THR A 162 -9.43 15.13 15.05
N THR A 163 -10.54 15.41 14.35
CA THR A 163 -11.19 14.44 13.46
C THR A 163 -10.33 14.12 12.24
N ARG A 164 -9.76 15.15 11.59
CA ARG A 164 -8.84 14.96 10.46
C ARG A 164 -7.58 14.19 10.85
N ARG A 165 -6.96 14.52 11.98
CA ARG A 165 -5.79 13.78 12.50
C ARG A 165 -6.11 12.30 12.74
N LYS A 166 -7.27 12.01 13.34
CA LYS A 166 -7.74 10.63 13.54
C LYS A 166 -7.97 9.90 12.22
N GLN A 167 -8.59 10.55 11.23
CA GLN A 167 -8.77 9.98 9.89
C GLN A 167 -7.43 9.67 9.23
N VAL A 168 -6.49 10.62 9.20
CA VAL A 168 -5.14 10.41 8.64
C VAL A 168 -4.45 9.24 9.31
N ALA A 169 -4.39 9.21 10.64
CA ALA A 169 -3.77 8.11 11.37
C ALA A 169 -4.44 6.76 11.08
N THR A 170 -5.75 6.75 10.90
CA THR A 170 -6.53 5.53 10.63
C THR A 170 -6.26 5.01 9.22
N VAL A 171 -6.38 5.87 8.21
CA VAL A 171 -6.13 5.54 6.80
C VAL A 171 -4.68 5.07 6.63
N SER A 172 -3.71 5.84 7.11
CA SER A 172 -2.30 5.48 7.00
C SER A 172 -1.96 4.17 7.72
N ARG A 173 -2.57 3.89 8.88
CA ARG A 173 -2.40 2.60 9.57
C ARG A 173 -2.91 1.44 8.73
N TYR A 174 -4.08 1.56 8.12
CA TYR A 174 -4.67 0.52 7.29
C TYR A 174 -3.94 0.32 5.97
N THR A 175 -3.56 1.41 5.29
CA THR A 175 -2.75 1.34 4.07
C THR A 175 -1.38 0.76 4.36
N GLY A 176 -0.71 1.18 5.42
CA GLY A 176 0.55 0.56 5.85
C GLY A 176 0.40 -0.95 6.11
N SER A 177 -0.71 -1.38 6.71
CA SER A 177 -1.00 -2.81 6.91
C SER A 177 -1.21 -3.54 5.59
N ALA A 178 -1.89 -2.93 4.61
CA ALA A 178 -2.08 -3.49 3.28
C ALA A 178 -0.75 -3.62 2.52
N VAL A 179 0.13 -2.63 2.64
CA VAL A 179 1.46 -2.71 2.03
C VAL A 179 2.30 -3.81 2.69
N ARG A 180 2.34 -3.88 4.03
CA ARG A 180 3.14 -4.88 4.76
C ARG A 180 2.63 -6.31 4.60
N GLY A 181 1.32 -6.49 4.63
CA GLY A 181 0.68 -7.81 4.66
C GLY A 181 0.09 -8.27 3.34
N GLY A 182 0.17 -7.43 2.29
CA GLY A 182 -0.33 -7.73 0.95
C GLY A 182 0.71 -7.50 -0.12
N TRP A 183 1.09 -6.25 -0.34
CA TRP A 183 2.02 -5.89 -1.43
C TRP A 183 3.44 -6.44 -1.22
N TYR A 184 4.08 -6.16 -0.08
CA TYR A 184 5.48 -6.56 0.14
C TYR A 184 5.71 -8.08 0.06
N PRO A 185 4.77 -8.95 0.53
CA PRO A 185 4.85 -10.38 0.28
C PRO A 185 4.94 -10.81 -1.20
N VAL A 186 4.34 -10.05 -2.12
CA VAL A 186 4.46 -10.27 -3.58
C VAL A 186 5.93 -10.12 -3.99
N ILE A 187 6.56 -9.01 -3.61
CA ILE A 187 7.98 -8.74 -3.86
C ILE A 187 8.85 -9.87 -3.31
N GLN A 188 8.57 -10.33 -2.09
CA GLN A 188 9.32 -11.45 -1.50
C GLN A 188 9.18 -12.75 -2.29
N SER A 189 8.02 -13.02 -2.91
CA SER A 189 7.82 -14.23 -3.71
C SER A 189 8.63 -14.21 -4.99
N TYR A 190 8.69 -13.06 -5.68
CA TYR A 190 9.53 -12.89 -6.86
C TYR A 190 11.03 -12.82 -6.52
N ASP A 191 11.41 -12.11 -5.46
CA ASP A 191 12.80 -12.08 -4.95
C ASP A 191 13.33 -13.49 -4.63
N ARG A 192 12.52 -14.32 -3.93
CA ARG A 192 12.85 -15.73 -3.68
C ARG A 192 12.92 -16.57 -4.95
N SER A 193 12.20 -16.19 -6.00
CA SER A 193 12.25 -16.85 -7.30
C SER A 193 13.53 -16.49 -8.07
N LEU A 194 14.09 -15.29 -7.84
CA LEU A 194 15.32 -14.78 -8.47
C LEU A 194 16.60 -15.18 -7.73
N ASN A 195 16.55 -15.30 -6.39
CA ASN A 195 17.69 -15.60 -5.53
C ASN A 195 17.68 -17.07 -5.05
N PRO A 196 18.38 -18.00 -5.74
CA PRO A 196 18.48 -19.39 -5.30
C PRO A 196 19.48 -19.52 -4.14
N GLY A 197 19.04 -19.15 -2.94
CA GLY A 197 19.81 -19.31 -1.71
C GLY A 197 19.77 -20.74 -1.16
N GLU A 198 18.61 -21.42 -1.24
CA GLU A 198 18.50 -22.74 -0.60
C GLU A 198 17.42 -23.70 -1.14
N ARG A 199 16.49 -23.31 -2.02
CA ARG A 199 15.35 -24.19 -2.36
C ARG A 199 14.81 -24.13 -3.79
N ILE A 200 15.49 -23.44 -4.70
CA ILE A 200 15.10 -23.38 -6.12
C ILE A 200 16.37 -23.61 -6.93
N ALA A 201 16.25 -24.48 -7.93
CA ALA A 201 17.33 -25.19 -8.61
C ALA A 201 18.58 -24.34 -8.89
N GLU A 202 19.60 -24.53 -8.07
CA GLU A 202 20.93 -23.97 -8.32
C GLU A 202 21.60 -24.83 -9.41
N GLY A 203 21.82 -24.25 -10.59
CA GLY A 203 22.60 -24.91 -11.64
C GLY A 203 24.01 -25.27 -11.15
N ASN A 204 24.59 -26.36 -11.66
CA ASN A 204 25.92 -26.83 -11.23
C ASN A 204 27.00 -25.74 -11.29
N ARG A 205 26.90 -24.79 -12.22
CA ARG A 205 27.79 -23.64 -12.32
C ARG A 205 27.64 -22.71 -11.12
N ARG A 206 26.43 -22.27 -10.77
CA ARG A 206 26.17 -21.42 -9.59
C ARG A 206 26.52 -22.12 -8.27
N ARG A 207 26.24 -23.43 -8.16
CA ARG A 207 26.63 -24.26 -7.00
C ARG A 207 28.14 -24.33 -6.85
N ARG A 208 28.85 -24.60 -7.95
CA ARG A 208 30.31 -24.56 -7.95
C ARG A 208 30.81 -23.16 -7.63
N GLN A 209 30.22 -22.11 -8.20
CA GLN A 209 30.64 -20.74 -7.98
C GLN A 209 30.44 -20.28 -6.52
N ARG A 210 29.37 -20.72 -5.85
CA ARG A 210 29.15 -20.48 -4.41
C ARG A 210 30.10 -21.29 -3.53
N LEU A 211 30.30 -22.58 -3.85
CA LEU A 211 31.22 -23.45 -3.12
C LEU A 211 32.70 -23.12 -3.35
N PHE A 212 33.03 -22.53 -4.51
CA PHE A 212 34.40 -22.30 -4.99
C PHE A 212 34.70 -20.82 -5.29
N GLY A 213 33.84 -19.88 -4.88
CA GLY A 213 34.11 -18.43 -4.89
C GLY A 213 34.20 -17.73 -6.27
N GLN A 214 33.68 -18.30 -7.35
CA GLN A 214 33.73 -17.66 -8.68
C GLN A 214 32.65 -16.57 -8.81
N GLN A 215 33.06 -15.34 -9.15
CA GLN A 215 32.29 -14.10 -8.99
C GLN A 215 31.36 -13.71 -10.17
N ASP A 216 31.28 -14.49 -11.25
CA ASP A 216 30.67 -14.04 -12.52
C ASP A 216 29.13 -14.09 -12.59
N ILE A 217 28.41 -14.08 -11.46
CA ILE A 217 26.93 -14.04 -11.50
C ILE A 217 26.48 -12.58 -11.46
N PRO A 218 25.73 -12.11 -12.47
CA PRO A 218 25.10 -10.80 -12.38
C PRO A 218 24.17 -10.77 -11.17
N GLY A 219 24.36 -9.79 -10.27
CA GLY A 219 23.45 -9.58 -9.14
C GLY A 219 22.02 -9.28 -9.61
N VAL A 220 21.01 -9.43 -8.75
CA VAL A 220 19.59 -9.19 -9.12
C VAL A 220 19.39 -7.86 -9.85
N LYS A 221 20.12 -6.80 -9.45
CA LYS A 221 20.14 -5.50 -10.16
C LYS A 221 20.50 -5.67 -11.64
N GLN A 222 21.62 -6.34 -11.95
CA GLN A 222 22.03 -6.61 -13.33
C GLN A 222 21.11 -7.61 -14.06
N LEU A 223 20.37 -8.45 -13.34
CA LEU A 223 19.39 -9.38 -13.93
C LEU A 223 18.11 -8.69 -14.37
N LEU A 224 17.78 -7.58 -13.71
CA LEU A 224 16.57 -6.79 -13.93
C LEU A 224 16.85 -5.45 -14.62
N ASP A 225 18.11 -5.14 -14.92
CA ASP A 225 18.56 -3.94 -15.62
C ASP A 225 18.10 -3.97 -17.09
N THR A 226 16.80 -3.77 -17.24
CA THR A 226 16.08 -3.68 -18.49
C THR A 226 15.29 -2.39 -18.45
N PRO A 227 15.15 -1.69 -19.58
CA PRO A 227 14.41 -0.42 -19.65
C PRO A 227 12.91 -0.56 -19.33
N LEU A 228 12.42 -1.79 -19.17
CA LEU A 228 11.04 -2.11 -18.84
C LEU A 228 10.80 -2.27 -17.33
N PHE A 229 11.86 -2.30 -16.52
CA PHE A 229 11.74 -2.51 -15.08
C PHE A 229 11.38 -1.20 -14.37
N GLU A 230 10.15 -1.13 -13.85
CA GLU A 230 9.72 0.00 -13.04
C GLU A 230 10.29 -0.11 -11.61
N GLN A 231 10.94 0.96 -11.15
CA GLN A 231 11.53 1.06 -9.81
C GLN A 231 10.67 1.92 -8.89
N ILE A 232 10.82 1.69 -7.58
CA ILE A 232 10.18 2.51 -6.55
C ILE A 232 10.89 3.86 -6.50
N THR A 233 10.14 4.94 -6.68
CA THR A 233 10.69 6.29 -6.69
C THR A 233 10.97 6.81 -5.28
N ASP A 234 11.76 7.88 -5.18
CA ASP A 234 12.00 8.57 -3.91
C ASP A 234 10.71 9.09 -3.27
N ASP A 235 9.76 9.57 -4.08
CA ASP A 235 8.45 10.04 -3.62
C ASP A 235 7.66 8.91 -2.96
N ASP A 236 7.70 7.70 -3.53
CA ASP A 236 7.07 6.52 -2.93
C ASP A 236 7.74 6.14 -1.61
N ILE A 237 9.07 6.25 -1.53
CA ILE A 237 9.82 6.00 -0.29
C ILE A 237 9.42 7.00 0.78
N VAL A 238 9.24 8.28 0.45
CA VAL A 238 8.74 9.29 1.39
C VAL A 238 7.36 8.89 1.91
N ARG A 239 6.41 8.55 1.02
CA ARG A 239 5.06 8.10 1.41
C ARG A 239 5.11 6.83 2.27
N LEU A 240 5.92 5.85 1.91
CA LEU A 240 6.11 4.61 2.69
C LEU A 240 6.66 4.88 4.09
N ARG A 241 7.60 5.83 4.24
CA ARG A 241 8.09 6.26 5.57
C ARG A 241 6.98 6.82 6.43
N GLU A 242 6.00 7.52 5.84
CA GLU A 242 4.84 8.03 6.58
C GLU A 242 3.95 6.90 7.09
N LEU A 243 3.68 5.90 6.24
CA LEU A 243 2.91 4.71 6.61
C LEU A 243 3.60 3.84 7.68
N ASP A 244 4.93 3.90 7.74
CA ASP A 244 5.76 3.16 8.70
C ASP A 244 5.87 3.84 10.08
N ARG A 245 5.40 5.09 10.24
CA ARG A 245 5.44 5.84 11.51
C ARG A 245 4.75 5.10 12.66
N PHE A 246 3.77 4.26 12.35
CA PHE A 246 2.97 3.50 13.33
C PHE A 246 3.52 2.11 13.64
N VAL A 247 4.74 1.79 13.20
CA VAL A 247 5.30 0.43 13.27
C VAL A 247 6.68 0.44 13.91
N PRO A 248 7.01 -0.60 14.72
CA PRO A 248 8.37 -0.85 15.18
C PRO A 248 9.36 -0.93 14.01
N THR A 249 10.60 -0.52 14.24
CA THR A 249 11.64 -0.37 13.20
C THR A 249 11.85 -1.64 12.35
N GLU A 250 11.82 -2.83 12.94
CA GLU A 250 11.98 -4.12 12.25
C GLU A 250 10.79 -4.49 11.35
N GLY A 251 9.63 -3.91 11.63
CA GLY A 251 8.40 -4.06 10.86
C GLY A 251 8.30 -3.10 9.67
N ARG A 252 9.17 -2.09 9.59
CA ARG A 252 9.12 -1.02 8.58
C ARG A 252 9.47 -1.57 7.20
N ILE A 253 8.64 -1.24 6.21
CA ILE A 253 8.82 -1.64 4.83
C ILE A 253 10.09 -1.00 4.27
N VAL A 254 10.31 0.29 4.52
CA VAL A 254 11.46 1.01 3.96
C VAL A 254 12.77 0.42 4.46
N THR A 255 12.87 0.10 5.75
CA THR A 255 14.04 -0.60 6.31
C THR A 255 14.26 -1.95 5.63
N ARG A 256 13.18 -2.69 5.34
CA ARG A 256 13.28 -4.00 4.68
C ARG A 256 13.71 -3.87 3.22
N LEU A 257 13.15 -2.92 2.48
CA LEU A 257 13.53 -2.64 1.09
C LEU A 257 15.01 -2.26 1.00
N ASN A 258 15.46 -1.30 1.80
CA ASN A 258 16.87 -0.87 1.83
C ASN A 258 17.83 -2.04 2.16
N ASN A 259 17.44 -2.89 3.12
CA ASN A 259 18.32 -3.96 3.59
C ASN A 259 18.30 -5.21 2.71
N ARG A 260 17.20 -5.49 2.00
CA ARG A 260 17.02 -6.78 1.31
C ARG A 260 16.79 -6.65 -0.19
N GLN A 261 16.16 -5.57 -0.65
CA GLN A 261 15.87 -5.34 -2.06
C GLN A 261 16.27 -3.92 -2.50
N PRO A 262 17.53 -3.49 -2.28
CA PRO A 262 17.97 -2.16 -2.74
C PRO A 262 17.89 -2.01 -4.27
N TRP A 263 17.90 -3.12 -5.01
CA TRP A 263 17.74 -3.16 -6.46
C TRP A 263 16.35 -2.77 -6.97
N LEU A 264 15.33 -2.72 -6.09
CA LEU A 264 13.97 -2.29 -6.42
C LEU A 264 13.80 -0.76 -6.29
N LEU A 265 14.79 -0.08 -5.72
CA LEU A 265 14.78 1.35 -5.47
C LEU A 265 15.41 2.08 -6.64
N ALA A 266 14.87 3.23 -6.98
CA ALA A 266 15.54 4.18 -7.86
C ALA A 266 16.87 4.62 -7.23
N ASP A 267 17.88 4.84 -8.08
CA ASP A 267 19.20 5.34 -7.70
C ASP A 267 19.18 6.82 -7.32
#